data_AF-A0A5N5SMK2-F1
#
_entry.id   AF-A0A5N5SMK2-F1
#
_cell.length_a   1.000
_cell.length_b   1.000
_cell.length_c   1.000
_cell.angle_alpha   90.00
_cell.angle_beta   90.00
_cell.angle_gamma   90.00
#
_symmetry.space_group_name_H-M   'P 1'
#
loop_
_entity.id
_entity.type
_entity.pdbx_description
1 polymer ?
#
loop_
_entity_poly.entity_id
_entity_poly.type
_entity_poly.pdbx_seq_one_letter_code
_entity_poly.pdbx_strand_id
1 'polypeptide(L)'
;MMILLSFSFPKNMSKIFNIELKKDPNVFSCIHGLRLISISWVILGHQYIYSAIVASNLSGGIELSQGFFMQIISNGDKVVDTFFTISGLLVSYSFFRHSFTKKKFPYLQYYLFRIIRLSPPVLMFVIFLATIGGLFPYGPLAPQYKDVKTEACRAFWWVDWTFFSNFVFRFGDKMMANKGESFAVSLYSLTLSFSVSKFYYYYYYYY
;
A
#
# COMPACT_ATOMS: atom_id res chain seq x y z
N MET A 1 -8.10 25.94 13.45
CA MET A 1 -9.47 25.45 13.18
C MET A 1 -9.57 24.56 11.92
N MET A 2 -8.87 24.86 10.82
CA MET A 2 -8.92 24.03 9.59
C MET A 2 -8.39 22.59 9.74
N ILE A 3 -7.37 22.34 10.56
CA ILE A 3 -6.76 21.00 10.71
C ILE A 3 -7.74 19.99 11.31
N LEU A 4 -8.54 20.37 12.32
CA LEU A 4 -9.52 19.49 12.95
C LEU A 4 -10.70 19.16 12.03
N LEU A 5 -11.08 20.09 11.15
CA LEU A 5 -12.12 19.87 10.14
C LEU A 5 -11.70 18.83 9.09
N SER A 6 -10.40 18.71 8.80
CA SER A 6 -9.86 17.69 7.90
C SER A 6 -10.05 16.25 8.42
N PHE A 7 -10.25 16.06 9.73
CA PHE A 7 -10.50 14.75 10.36
C PHE A 7 -11.98 14.49 10.64
N SER A 8 -12.89 15.38 10.21
CA SER A 8 -14.32 15.21 10.43
C SER A 8 -14.85 14.02 9.61
N PHE A 9 -15.19 12.93 10.32
CA PHE A 9 -15.74 11.71 9.73
C PHE A 9 -16.96 11.95 8.83
N PRO A 10 -18.03 12.65 9.26
CA PRO A 10 -19.21 12.83 8.41
C PRO A 10 -18.94 13.64 7.14
N LYS A 11 -18.08 14.67 7.20
CA LYS A 11 -17.67 15.44 6.01
C LYS A 11 -16.84 14.60 5.04
N ASN A 12 -15.88 13.85 5.57
CA ASN A 12 -15.04 12.98 4.75
C ASN A 12 -15.85 11.84 4.13
N MET A 13 -16.79 11.27 4.88
CA MET A 13 -17.63 10.17 4.42
C MET A 13 -18.62 10.63 3.33
N SER A 14 -19.26 11.78 3.53
CA SER A 14 -20.11 12.39 2.49
C SER A 14 -19.31 12.64 1.20
N LYS A 15 -18.05 13.08 1.30
CA LYS A 15 -17.17 13.27 0.14
C LYS A 15 -16.75 11.98 -0.54
N ILE A 16 -16.57 10.88 0.20
CA ILE A 16 -16.22 9.56 -0.35
C ILE A 16 -17.41 8.98 -1.14
N PHE A 17 -18.62 9.12 -0.62
CA PHE A 17 -19.83 8.61 -1.28
C PHE A 17 -20.42 9.54 -2.33
N ASN A 18 -19.88 10.76 -2.47
CA ASN A 18 -20.33 11.67 -3.51
C ASN A 18 -19.67 11.31 -4.85
N ILE A 19 -20.47 10.76 -5.76
CA ILE A 19 -20.02 10.37 -7.09
C ILE A 19 -20.13 11.60 -8.01
N GLU A 20 -19.04 12.37 -8.12
CA GLU A 20 -18.97 13.44 -9.09
C GLU A 20 -18.84 12.86 -10.51
N LEU A 21 -19.93 12.92 -11.29
CA LEU A 21 -19.96 12.49 -12.70
C LEU A 21 -19.25 13.45 -13.67
N LYS A 22 -18.56 14.48 -13.14
CA LYS A 22 -17.90 15.51 -13.93
C LYS A 22 -16.63 14.91 -14.56
N LYS A 23 -16.66 14.70 -15.88
CA LYS A 23 -15.50 14.25 -16.65
C LYS A 23 -14.43 15.36 -16.65
N ASP A 24 -13.41 15.22 -15.82
CA ASP A 24 -12.19 16.01 -15.95
C ASP A 24 -11.35 15.39 -17.08
N PRO A 25 -11.07 16.11 -18.18
CA PRO A 25 -10.27 15.58 -19.28
C PRO A 25 -8.84 15.21 -18.86
N ASN A 26 -8.39 15.66 -17.68
CA ASN A 26 -7.07 15.38 -17.13
C ASN A 26 -7.04 14.12 -16.24
N VAL A 27 -8.18 13.47 -16.00
CA VAL A 27 -8.29 12.31 -15.10
C VAL A 27 -8.78 11.08 -15.87
N PHE A 28 -7.92 10.08 -15.97
CA PHE A 28 -8.26 8.81 -16.59
C PHE A 28 -9.11 7.95 -15.64
N SER A 29 -10.43 8.07 -15.72
CA SER A 29 -11.38 7.33 -14.86
C SER A 29 -11.16 5.81 -14.88
N CYS A 30 -10.83 5.21 -16.04
CA CYS A 30 -10.55 3.78 -16.15
C CYS A 30 -9.33 3.32 -15.33
N ILE A 31 -8.31 4.18 -15.19
CA ILE A 31 -7.10 3.88 -14.42
C ILE A 31 -7.43 3.74 -12.93
N HIS A 32 -8.40 4.50 -12.43
CA HIS A 32 -8.88 4.34 -11.05
C HIS A 32 -9.48 2.96 -10.81
N GLY A 33 -10.28 2.46 -11.76
CA GLY A 33 -10.87 1.11 -11.69
C GLY A 33 -9.80 0.03 -11.75
N LEU A 34 -8.85 0.13 -12.68
CA LEU A 34 -7.74 -0.83 -12.80
C LEU A 34 -6.90 -0.88 -11.52
N ARG A 35 -6.61 0.27 -10.91
CA ARG A 35 -5.90 0.33 -9.63
C ARG A 35 -6.66 -0.39 -8.51
N LEU A 36 -7.97 -0.15 -8.40
CA LEU A 36 -8.79 -0.82 -7.39
C LEU A 36 -8.71 -2.35 -7.54
N ILE A 37 -8.87 -2.85 -8.77
CA ILE A 37 -8.79 -4.28 -9.07
C ILE A 37 -7.39 -4.82 -8.73
N SER A 38 -6.33 -4.15 -9.15
CA SER A 38 -4.95 -4.58 -8.85
C SER A 38 -4.66 -4.59 -7.35
N ILE A 39 -5.13 -3.60 -6.59
CA ILE A 39 -5.01 -3.58 -5.11
C ILE A 39 -5.70 -4.80 -4.52
N SER A 40 -6.97 -4.98 -4.84
CA SER A 40 -7.79 -6.05 -4.27
C SER A 40 -7.17 -7.42 -4.54
N TRP A 41 -6.58 -7.58 -5.73
CA TRP A 41 -5.87 -8.79 -6.10
C TRP A 41 -4.61 -9.04 -5.25
N VAL A 42 -3.80 -7.99 -5.04
CA VAL A 42 -2.59 -8.08 -4.21
C VAL A 42 -2.93 -8.43 -2.77
N ILE A 43 -3.98 -7.81 -2.20
CA ILE A 43 -4.48 -8.15 -0.85
C ILE A 43 -4.84 -9.63 -0.78
N LEU A 44 -5.62 -10.11 -1.76
CA LEU A 44 -6.07 -11.49 -1.82
C LEU A 44 -4.87 -12.46 -1.89
N GLY A 45 -3.90 -12.21 -2.78
CA GLY A 45 -2.72 -13.06 -2.94
C GLY A 45 -1.89 -13.18 -1.65
N HIS A 46 -1.63 -12.06 -0.97
CA HIS A 46 -0.89 -12.07 0.29
C HIS A 46 -1.63 -12.79 1.43
N GLN A 47 -2.96 -12.68 1.48
CA GLN A 47 -3.76 -13.43 2.45
C GLN A 47 -3.54 -14.93 2.27
N TYR A 48 -3.55 -15.43 1.04
CA TYR A 48 -3.34 -16.85 0.75
C TYR A 48 -1.90 -17.30 0.98
N ILE A 49 -0.89 -16.47 0.65
CA ILE A 49 0.51 -16.76 0.99
C ILE A 49 0.66 -16.90 2.51
N TYR A 50 0.04 -16.01 3.28
CA TYR A 50 0.10 -16.07 4.73
C TYR A 50 -0.59 -17.33 5.27
N SER A 51 -1.78 -17.64 4.78
CA SER A 51 -2.49 -18.87 5.15
C SER A 51 -1.67 -20.12 4.81
N ALA A 52 -0.95 -20.14 3.70
CA ALA A 52 -0.10 -21.27 3.30
C ALA A 52 1.12 -21.44 4.22
N ILE A 53 1.76 -20.35 4.66
CA ILE A 53 2.92 -20.40 5.57
C ILE A 53 2.54 -20.94 6.95
N VAL A 54 1.32 -20.65 7.41
CA VAL A 54 0.84 -21.03 8.76
C VAL A 54 0.05 -22.35 8.74
N ALA A 55 -0.28 -22.89 7.57
CA ALA A 55 -1.05 -24.13 7.47
C ALA A 55 -0.28 -25.33 8.04
N SER A 56 -0.90 -26.05 8.98
CA SER A 56 -0.35 -27.29 9.54
C SER A 56 -0.54 -28.51 8.63
N ASN A 57 -1.53 -28.47 7.73
CA ASN A 57 -1.83 -29.55 6.78
C ASN A 57 -1.30 -29.21 5.38
N LEU A 58 -0.05 -29.60 5.11
CA LEU A 58 0.60 -29.33 3.84
C LEU A 58 -0.07 -30.07 2.66
N SER A 59 -0.53 -31.31 2.84
CA SER A 59 -1.16 -32.08 1.75
C SER A 59 -2.48 -31.45 1.31
N GLY A 60 -3.32 -31.04 2.26
CA GLY A 60 -4.55 -30.31 1.93
C GLY A 60 -4.30 -28.94 1.30
N GLY A 61 -3.21 -28.26 1.69
CA GLY A 61 -2.77 -27.01 1.05
C GLY A 61 -2.33 -27.21 -0.40
N ILE A 62 -1.63 -28.30 -0.70
CA ILE A 62 -1.21 -28.65 -2.07
C ILE A 62 -2.43 -28.98 -2.93
N GLU A 63 -3.38 -29.78 -2.43
CA GLU A 63 -4.61 -30.09 -3.16
C GLU A 63 -5.42 -28.83 -3.46
N LEU A 64 -5.57 -27.93 -2.48
CA LEU A 64 -6.24 -26.64 -2.66
C LEU A 64 -5.52 -25.78 -3.72
N SER A 65 -4.18 -25.81 -3.74
CA SER A 65 -3.38 -25.03 -4.69
C SER A 65 -3.61 -25.44 -6.15
N GLN A 66 -4.00 -26.69 -6.40
CA GLN A 66 -4.26 -27.21 -7.76
C GLN A 66 -5.61 -26.75 -8.33
N GLY A 67 -6.51 -26.22 -7.51
CA GLY A 67 -7.79 -25.71 -7.97
C GLY A 67 -7.64 -24.52 -8.95
N PHE A 68 -8.52 -24.43 -9.95
CA PHE A 68 -8.49 -23.39 -10.98
C PHE A 68 -8.41 -21.96 -10.41
N PHE A 69 -9.23 -21.65 -9.40
CA PHE A 69 -9.22 -20.34 -8.76
C PHE A 69 -7.93 -20.07 -7.99
N MET A 70 -7.33 -21.09 -7.36
CA MET A 70 -6.04 -20.94 -6.71
C MET A 70 -4.91 -20.73 -7.70
N GLN A 71 -4.93 -21.38 -8.86
CA GLN A 71 -3.96 -21.12 -9.91
C GLN A 71 -3.98 -19.64 -10.35
N ILE A 72 -5.17 -19.04 -10.47
CA ILE A 72 -5.32 -17.62 -10.80
C ILE A 72 -4.75 -16.72 -9.68
N ILE A 73 -4.98 -17.06 -8.41
CA ILE A 73 -4.47 -16.31 -7.25
C ILE A 73 -2.95 -16.48 -7.10
N SER A 74 -2.44 -17.69 -7.27
CA SER A 74 -1.02 -18.03 -7.17
C SER A 74 -0.18 -17.37 -8.26
N ASN A 75 -0.74 -17.17 -9.46
CA ASN A 75 -0.14 -16.36 -10.52
C ASN A 75 -0.42 -14.86 -10.38
N GLY A 76 -0.89 -14.43 -9.20
CA GLY A 76 -1.19 -13.03 -8.90
C GLY A 76 0.02 -12.11 -8.82
N ASP A 77 1.24 -12.67 -8.78
CA ASP A 77 2.49 -11.91 -8.88
C ASP A 77 2.53 -11.03 -10.13
N LYS A 78 1.95 -11.50 -11.25
CA LYS A 78 1.86 -10.73 -12.51
C LYS A 78 0.98 -9.48 -12.41
N VAL A 79 0.03 -9.46 -11.48
CA VAL A 79 -0.83 -8.27 -11.26
C VAL A 79 -0.04 -7.12 -10.63
N VAL A 80 1.02 -7.44 -9.88
CA VAL A 80 1.92 -6.44 -9.30
C VAL A 80 2.65 -5.64 -10.39
N ASP A 81 3.06 -6.29 -11.48
CA ASP A 81 3.71 -5.63 -12.62
C ASP A 81 2.76 -4.62 -13.31
N THR A 82 1.48 -5.00 -13.44
CA THR A 82 0.45 -4.11 -13.99
C THR A 82 0.27 -2.88 -13.10
N PHE A 83 0.25 -3.09 -11.78
CA PHE A 83 0.15 -2.00 -10.82
C PHE A 83 1.34 -1.02 -10.91
N PHE A 84 2.57 -1.54 -10.97
CA PHE A 84 3.76 -0.71 -11.13
C PHE A 84 3.79 0.03 -12.47
N THR A 85 3.37 -0.64 -13.55
CA THR A 85 3.29 -0.04 -14.89
C THR A 85 2.33 1.15 -14.92
N ILE A 86 1.12 0.98 -14.38
CA ILE A 86 0.13 2.06 -14.26
C ILE A 86 0.67 3.21 -13.39
N SER A 87 1.40 2.90 -12.32
CA SER A 87 1.98 3.91 -11.44
C SER A 87 3.09 4.69 -12.14
N GLY A 88 3.97 4.02 -12.88
CA GLY A 88 5.01 4.63 -13.69
C GLY A 88 4.43 5.52 -14.79
N LEU A 89 3.42 5.05 -15.51
CA LEU A 89 2.73 5.81 -16.56
C LEU A 89 2.23 7.17 -16.06
N LEU A 90 1.61 7.22 -14.87
CA LEU A 90 1.08 8.47 -14.31
C LEU A 90 2.19 9.44 -13.88
N VAL A 91 3.30 8.91 -13.36
CA VAL A 91 4.46 9.74 -13.01
C VAL A 91 5.07 10.34 -14.27
N SER A 92 5.29 9.52 -15.30
CA SER A 92 5.83 9.98 -16.59
C SER A 92 4.90 11.00 -17.26
N TYR A 93 3.59 10.76 -17.28
CA TYR A 93 2.61 11.71 -17.79
C TYR A 93 2.69 13.07 -17.07
N SER A 94 2.75 13.05 -15.74
CA SER A 94 2.86 14.27 -14.93
C SER A 94 4.20 15.00 -15.18
N PHE A 95 5.29 14.25 -15.33
CA PHE A 95 6.60 14.78 -15.65
C PHE A 95 6.65 15.47 -17.01
N PHE A 96 6.17 14.80 -18.06
CA PHE A 96 6.13 15.39 -19.41
C PHE A 96 5.26 16.63 -19.45
N ARG A 97 4.09 16.60 -18.81
CA ARG A 97 3.22 17.78 -18.70
C ARG A 97 3.90 18.98 -18.07
N HIS A 98 4.66 18.77 -16.99
CA HIS A 98 5.44 19.83 -16.35
C HIS A 98 6.57 20.33 -17.28
N SER A 99 7.24 19.41 -17.98
CA SER A 99 8.31 19.74 -18.92
C SER A 99 7.85 20.66 -20.06
N PHE A 100 6.63 20.47 -20.57
CA PHE A 100 6.03 21.37 -21.58
C PHE A 100 5.86 22.82 -21.11
N THR A 101 5.85 23.08 -19.80
CA THR A 101 5.77 24.45 -19.24
C THR A 101 7.13 25.16 -19.13
N LYS A 102 8.22 24.57 -19.64
CA LYS A 102 9.62 25.06 -19.57
C LYS A 102 10.15 25.31 -18.14
N LYS A 103 9.45 24.84 -17.11
CA LYS A 103 9.90 24.93 -15.71
C LYS A 103 10.69 23.67 -15.33
N LYS A 104 11.75 23.83 -14.54
CA LYS A 104 12.49 22.69 -13.98
C LYS A 104 11.57 21.90 -13.06
N PHE A 105 11.64 20.57 -13.14
CA PHE A 105 10.89 19.70 -12.23
C PHE A 105 11.60 19.68 -10.86
N PRO A 106 10.95 20.11 -9.76
CA PRO A 106 11.53 20.10 -8.42
C PRO A 106 11.55 18.68 -7.84
N TYR A 107 12.55 17.89 -8.24
CA TYR A 107 12.71 16.49 -7.81
C TYR A 107 12.74 16.36 -6.27
N LEU A 108 13.48 17.22 -5.56
CA LEU A 108 13.61 17.14 -4.11
C LEU A 108 12.26 17.33 -3.41
N GLN A 109 11.49 18.35 -3.80
CA GLN A 109 10.17 18.61 -3.23
C GLN A 109 9.22 17.43 -3.52
N TYR A 110 9.25 16.89 -4.75
CA TYR A 110 8.45 15.72 -5.12
C TYR A 110 8.71 14.52 -4.19
N TYR A 111 9.98 14.19 -3.94
CA TYR A 111 10.33 13.07 -3.06
C TYR A 111 10.03 13.36 -1.58
N LEU A 112 10.26 14.58 -1.10
CA LEU A 112 9.93 14.96 0.28
C LEU A 112 8.43 14.85 0.55
N PHE A 113 7.59 15.39 -0.34
CA PHE A 113 6.13 15.27 -0.21
C PHE A 113 5.68 13.81 -0.27
N ARG A 114 6.35 12.99 -1.09
CA ARG A 114 6.08 11.55 -1.15
C ARG A 114 6.35 10.87 0.18
N ILE A 115 7.49 11.14 0.82
CA ILE A 115 7.89 10.55 2.11
C ILE A 115 6.96 11.04 3.24
N ILE A 116 6.76 12.35 3.36
CA ILE A 116 5.93 12.97 4.41
C ILE A 116 4.51 12.41 4.37
N ARG A 117 3.98 12.10 3.18
CA ARG A 117 2.63 11.59 3.04
C ARG A 117 2.53 10.07 3.21
N LEU A 118 3.59 9.31 2.90
CA LEU A 118 3.62 7.85 3.10
C LEU A 118 3.92 7.46 4.55
N SER A 119 4.65 8.29 5.29
CA SER A 119 5.04 8.03 6.68
C SER A 119 3.86 7.84 7.64
N PRO A 120 2.81 8.69 7.69
CA PRO A 120 1.73 8.55 8.67
C PRO A 120 0.92 7.25 8.52
N PRO A 121 0.53 6.81 7.31
CA PRO A 121 -0.15 5.54 7.15
C PRO A 121 0.70 4.32 7.55
N VAL A 122 1.99 4.32 7.19
CA VAL A 122 2.92 3.24 7.59
C VAL A 122 3.04 3.19 9.11
N LEU A 123 3.26 4.34 9.74
CA LEU A 123 3.36 4.43 11.20
C LEU A 123 2.06 3.98 11.89
N MET A 124 0.90 4.37 11.37
CA MET A 124 -0.40 3.95 11.90
C MET A 124 -0.56 2.43 11.85
N PHE A 125 -0.17 1.80 10.75
CA PHE A 125 -0.24 0.35 10.58
C PHE A 125 0.72 -0.38 11.53
N VAL A 126 1.96 0.11 11.64
CA VAL A 126 2.96 -0.42 12.57
C VAL A 126 2.48 -0.32 14.03
N ILE A 127 1.95 0.84 14.44
CA ILE A 127 1.37 1.02 15.78
C ILE A 127 0.21 0.06 16.00
N PHE A 128 -0.68 -0.07 15.00
CA PHE A 128 -1.80 -0.99 15.06
C PHE A 128 -1.34 -2.43 15.29
N LEU A 129 -0.36 -2.93 14.52
CA LEU A 129 0.17 -4.29 14.67
C LEU A 129 0.91 -4.51 15.99
N ALA A 130 1.68 -3.52 16.45
CA ALA A 130 2.43 -3.60 17.70
C ALA A 130 1.52 -3.59 18.96
N THR A 131 0.33 -2.99 18.87
CA THR A 131 -0.58 -2.81 20.01
C THR A 131 -1.80 -3.73 19.92
N ILE A 132 -2.72 -3.46 18.99
CA ILE A 132 -4.03 -4.10 18.89
C ILE A 132 -3.97 -5.37 18.02
N GLY A 133 -3.03 -5.44 17.06
CA GLY A 133 -2.93 -6.54 16.10
C GLY A 133 -2.81 -7.92 16.75
N GLY A 134 -2.17 -8.01 17.93
CA GLY A 134 -2.05 -9.26 18.69
C GLY A 134 -3.35 -9.74 19.37
N LEU A 135 -4.42 -8.94 19.37
CA LEU A 135 -5.73 -9.30 19.94
C LEU A 135 -6.64 -10.01 18.93
N PHE A 136 -6.43 -9.80 17.64
CA PHE A 136 -7.22 -10.42 16.57
C PHE A 136 -7.00 -11.93 16.36
N PRO A 137 -5.78 -12.48 16.46
CA PRO A 137 -5.60 -13.91 16.25
C PRO A 137 -6.16 -14.72 17.42
N TYR A 138 -7.11 -15.60 17.13
CA TYR A 138 -7.66 -16.59 18.05
C TYR A 138 -7.45 -18.00 17.50
N GLY A 139 -7.46 -19.00 18.39
CA GLY A 139 -7.28 -20.40 18.03
C GLY A 139 -5.83 -20.90 18.07
N PRO A 140 -5.56 -22.13 17.60
CA PRO A 140 -4.30 -22.83 17.81
C PRO A 140 -3.09 -22.19 17.13
N LEU A 141 -3.31 -21.34 16.12
CA LEU A 141 -2.28 -20.62 15.37
C LEU A 141 -1.98 -19.22 15.98
N ALA A 142 -2.71 -18.81 17.03
CA ALA A 142 -2.54 -17.51 17.65
C ALA A 142 -1.14 -17.25 18.27
N PRO A 143 -0.48 -18.24 18.92
CA PRO A 143 0.88 -18.03 19.44
C PRO A 143 1.90 -17.75 18.33
N GLN A 144 1.80 -18.50 17.22
CA GLN A 144 2.69 -18.36 16.07
C GLN A 144 2.54 -16.98 15.43
N TYR A 145 1.32 -16.45 15.34
CA TYR A 145 1.08 -15.08 14.89
C TYR A 145 1.75 -14.05 15.80
N LYS A 146 1.60 -14.18 17.13
CA LYS A 146 2.14 -13.23 18.11
C LYS A 146 3.67 -13.17 18.09
N ASP A 147 4.33 -14.32 18.08
CA ASP A 147 5.80 -14.41 18.14
C ASP A 147 6.46 -13.94 16.84
N VAL A 148 5.87 -14.29 15.69
CA VAL A 148 6.44 -13.99 14.37
C VAL A 148 6.15 -12.57 13.92
N LYS A 149 4.99 -12.00 14.29
CA LYS A 149 4.52 -10.71 13.77
C LYS A 149 4.53 -9.60 14.80
N THR A 150 3.82 -9.79 15.92
CA THR A 150 3.67 -8.71 16.91
C THR A 150 5.00 -8.37 17.58
N GLU A 151 5.75 -9.37 18.04
CA GLU A 151 7.03 -9.14 18.71
C GLU A 151 8.13 -8.71 17.73
N ALA A 152 8.13 -9.23 16.50
CA ALA A 152 9.04 -8.76 15.44
C ALA A 152 8.77 -7.29 15.06
N CYS A 153 7.49 -6.92 14.91
CA CYS A 153 7.09 -5.53 14.67
C CYS A 153 7.55 -4.62 15.82
N ARG A 154 7.38 -5.03 17.09
CA ARG A 154 7.86 -4.26 18.25
C ARG A 154 9.38 -4.08 18.28
N ALA A 155 10.14 -5.05 17.81
CA ALA A 155 11.61 -4.96 17.76
C ALA A 155 12.10 -4.08 16.59
N PHE A 156 11.43 -4.14 15.43
CA PHE A 156 11.92 -3.56 14.18
C PHE A 156 11.03 -2.48 13.55
N TRP A 157 10.04 -1.96 14.27
CA TRP A 157 9.09 -0.94 13.80
C TRP A 157 9.76 0.26 13.10
N TRP A 158 10.94 0.67 13.59
CA TRP A 158 11.67 1.81 13.08
C TRP A 158 12.25 1.55 11.68
N VAL A 159 12.56 0.29 11.34
CA VAL A 159 13.07 -0.11 10.02
C VAL A 159 12.01 0.08 8.95
N ASP A 160 10.77 -0.29 9.26
CA ASP A 160 9.63 -0.14 8.37
C ASP A 160 9.22 1.34 8.23
N TRP A 161 9.23 2.09 9.33
CA TRP A 161 8.93 3.52 9.31
C TRP A 161 9.96 4.34 8.52
N THR A 162 11.25 4.01 8.64
CA THR A 162 12.33 4.72 7.93
C THR A 162 12.52 4.25 6.49
N PHE A 163 11.72 3.28 6.01
CA PHE A 163 11.85 2.64 4.70
C PHE A 163 13.21 1.95 4.46
N PHE A 164 13.96 1.68 5.53
CA PHE A 164 15.26 1.00 5.48
C PHE A 164 15.15 -0.53 5.33
N SER A 165 13.93 -1.06 5.32
CA SER A 165 13.65 -2.50 5.14
C SER A 165 14.28 -3.08 3.86
N ASN A 166 14.44 -2.27 2.81
CA ASN A 166 15.09 -2.68 1.56
C ASN A 166 16.63 -2.77 1.66
N PHE A 167 17.25 -2.18 2.67
CA PHE A 167 18.72 -2.11 2.82
C PHE A 167 19.24 -3.00 3.96
N VAL A 168 18.46 -3.20 5.02
CA VAL A 168 18.86 -3.97 6.20
C VAL A 168 18.54 -5.46 5.97
N PHE A 169 19.22 -6.08 5.01
CA PHE A 169 18.92 -7.43 4.52
C PHE A 169 19.45 -8.58 5.38
N ARG A 170 20.23 -8.31 6.44
CA ARG A 170 21.23 -9.28 6.93
C ARG A 170 21.20 -9.66 8.41
N PHE A 171 20.26 -9.18 9.22
CA PHE A 171 20.26 -9.42 10.67
C PHE A 171 19.07 -10.27 11.14
N GLY A 172 19.15 -11.58 10.89
CA GLY A 172 18.39 -12.60 11.64
C GLY A 172 17.04 -13.05 11.06
N ASP A 173 16.69 -14.32 11.31
CA ASP A 173 15.53 -15.03 10.75
C ASP A 173 14.18 -14.38 11.10
N LYS A 174 14.09 -13.69 12.25
CA LYS A 174 12.90 -12.92 12.66
C LYS A 174 12.64 -11.70 11.76
N MET A 175 13.68 -11.15 11.15
CA MET A 175 13.62 -9.99 10.26
C MET A 175 13.08 -10.36 8.87
N MET A 176 13.27 -11.62 8.44
CA MET A 176 12.74 -12.13 7.18
C MET A 176 11.22 -12.36 7.23
N ALA A 177 10.65 -12.71 8.39
CA ALA A 177 9.21 -12.86 8.56
C ALA A 177 8.42 -11.55 8.41
N ASN A 178 9.07 -10.40 8.63
CA ASN A 178 8.54 -9.07 8.33
C ASN A 178 8.65 -8.67 6.86
N LYS A 179 9.40 -9.40 6.00
CA LYS A 179 9.43 -9.09 4.55
C LYS A 179 8.09 -9.27 3.86
N GLY A 180 7.20 -10.10 4.43
CA GLY A 180 5.81 -10.16 4.01
C GLY A 180 5.06 -8.82 4.15
N GLU A 181 5.58 -7.87 4.95
CA GLU A 181 4.96 -6.56 5.25
C GLU A 181 5.47 -5.41 4.35
N SER A 182 6.13 -5.74 3.24
CA SER A 182 5.96 -4.96 2.00
C SER A 182 4.47 -4.74 1.65
N PHE A 183 3.57 -5.51 2.26
CA PHE A 183 2.13 -5.30 2.32
C PHE A 183 1.71 -3.84 2.61
N ALA A 184 2.31 -3.16 3.59
CA ALA A 184 1.95 -1.77 3.89
C ALA A 184 2.50 -0.78 2.84
N VAL A 185 3.73 -0.99 2.38
CA VAL A 185 4.38 -0.12 1.39
C VAL A 185 3.69 -0.23 0.02
N SER A 186 3.24 -1.42 -0.36
CA SER A 186 2.49 -1.70 -1.59
C SER A 186 1.04 -1.20 -1.51
N LEU A 187 0.35 -1.34 -0.37
CA LEU A 187 -1.02 -0.83 -0.19
C LEU A 187 -1.11 0.69 -0.03
N TYR A 188 -0.12 1.34 0.57
CA TYR A 188 -0.17 2.79 0.82
C TYR A 188 0.40 3.64 -0.32
N SER A 189 1.34 3.12 -1.11
CA SER A 189 1.76 3.77 -2.37
C SER A 189 0.59 3.96 -3.36
N LEU A 190 -0.48 3.16 -3.20
CA LEU A 190 -1.70 3.13 -4.02
C LEU A 190 -2.69 4.28 -3.82
N THR A 191 -2.77 4.88 -2.64
CA THR A 191 -3.57 6.12 -2.45
C THR A 191 -2.80 7.37 -2.87
N LEU A 192 -1.49 7.25 -3.09
CA LEU A 192 -0.55 8.35 -3.03
C LEU A 192 -0.20 8.99 -4.38
N SER A 193 -0.26 8.26 -5.49
CA SER A 193 -0.08 8.88 -6.82
C SER A 193 -1.19 9.90 -7.16
N PHE A 194 -2.38 9.79 -6.56
CA PHE A 194 -3.52 10.67 -6.89
C PHE A 194 -3.54 12.02 -6.17
N SER A 195 -3.22 12.11 -4.88
CA SER A 195 -3.13 13.44 -4.25
C SER A 195 -1.81 14.14 -4.54
N VAL A 196 -0.76 13.44 -5.00
CA VAL A 196 0.41 14.13 -5.55
C VAL A 196 0.02 14.79 -6.87
N SER A 197 -0.69 14.13 -7.79
CA SER A 197 -1.14 14.82 -9.01
C SER A 197 -2.14 15.94 -8.73
N LYS A 198 -3.17 15.73 -7.90
CA LYS A 198 -4.18 16.77 -7.57
C LYS A 198 -3.63 17.94 -6.75
N PHE A 199 -2.75 17.70 -5.77
CA PHE A 199 -2.20 18.76 -4.93
C PHE A 199 -1.09 19.53 -5.65
N TYR A 200 -0.30 18.85 -6.48
CA TYR A 200 0.66 19.50 -7.38
C TYR A 200 -0.04 20.34 -8.45
N TYR A 201 -1.19 19.86 -8.97
CA TYR A 201 -2.05 20.64 -9.84
C TYR A 201 -2.59 21.91 -9.15
N TYR A 202 -3.02 21.80 -7.89
CA TYR A 202 -3.60 22.93 -7.15
C TYR A 202 -2.57 23.97 -6.74
N TYR A 203 -1.35 23.55 -6.34
CA TYR A 203 -0.32 24.46 -5.85
C TYR A 203 0.40 25.23 -6.97
N TYR A 204 0.43 24.70 -8.20
CA TYR A 204 1.20 25.28 -9.32
C TYR A 204 0.36 26.08 -10.34
N TYR A 205 -0.98 25.99 -10.25
CA TYR A 205 -1.92 26.77 -11.07
C TYR A 205 -2.53 27.96 -10.31
N TYR A 206 -2.49 27.94 -8.97
CA TYR A 206 -2.99 29.02 -8.12
C TYR A 206 -1.89 29.84 -7.43
N TYR A 207 -0.62 29.46 -7.59
CA TYR A 207 0.59 30.21 -7.25
C TYR A 207 1.65 29.97 -8.33
#